data_AF-A0A2G9NGQ7-F1
#
_entry.id   AF-A0A2G9NGQ7-F1
#
_cell.length_a   1.000
_cell.length_b   1.000
_cell.length_c   1.000
_cell.angle_alpha   90.00
_cell.angle_beta   90.00
_cell.angle_gamma   90.00
#
_symmetry.space_group_name_H-M   'P 1'
#
loop_
_entity.id
_entity.type
_entity.pdbx_description
1 polymer ?
#
loop_
_entity_poly.entity_id
_entity_poly.type
_entity_poly.pdbx_seq_one_letter_code
_entity_poly.pdbx_strand_id
1 'polypeptide(L)'
;MNISTVPVVAELKKIPSKTLYRWITNYRMFGENSLENKRPGTKPMRINEKFEVLVLEKWKERKRSSHKLWIDLKMEGYGVSQRQIQKIYQKHGLTMNKRSRPSQIKFVKYE
;
A
#
# COMPACT_ATOMS: atom_id res chain seq x y z
N MET A 1 -31.97 -11.85 -29.68
CA MET A 1 -31.25 -10.91 -28.80
C MET A 1 -30.88 -9.70 -29.65
N ASN A 2 -31.40 -8.51 -29.34
CA ASN A 2 -30.92 -7.30 -30.00
C ASN A 2 -29.48 -7.06 -29.54
N ILE A 3 -28.52 -7.28 -30.44
CA ILE A 3 -27.12 -6.94 -30.20
C ILE A 3 -27.07 -5.41 -30.23
N SER A 4 -27.21 -4.78 -29.07
CA SER A 4 -27.08 -3.34 -28.95
C SER A 4 -25.70 -2.94 -29.44
N THR A 5 -25.65 -1.95 -30.33
CA THR A 5 -24.39 -1.47 -30.91
C THR A 5 -23.55 -0.79 -29.81
N VAL A 6 -22.23 -0.86 -29.95
CA VAL A 6 -21.29 -0.24 -28.98
C VAL A 6 -21.60 1.24 -28.69
N PRO A 7 -21.98 2.08 -29.67
CA PRO A 7 -22.38 3.47 -29.41
C PRO A 7 -23.60 3.62 -28.49
N VAL A 8 -24.62 2.79 -28.67
CA VAL A 8 -25.84 2.81 -27.84
C VAL A 8 -25.50 2.45 -26.39
N VAL A 9 -24.66 1.42 -26.20
CA VAL A 9 -24.21 1.01 -24.86
C VAL A 9 -23.34 2.11 -24.21
N ALA A 10 -22.47 2.75 -25.00
CA ALA A 10 -21.62 3.85 -24.55
C ALA A 10 -22.44 5.02 -24.00
N GLU A 11 -23.47 5.43 -24.74
CA GLU A 11 -24.38 6.51 -24.35
C GLU A 11 -25.19 6.15 -23.10
N LEU A 12 -25.83 4.98 -23.09
CA LEU A 12 -26.64 4.52 -21.95
C LEU A 12 -25.83 4.40 -20.65
N LYS A 13 -24.57 3.95 -20.74
CA LYS A 13 -23.68 3.76 -19.58
C LYS A 13 -22.82 4.98 -19.27
N LYS A 14 -22.89 6.04 -20.08
CA LYS A 14 -22.05 7.24 -19.97
C LYS A 14 -20.55 6.90 -19.94
N ILE A 15 -20.15 5.94 -20.78
CA ILE A 15 -18.76 5.49 -20.93
C ILE A 15 -18.28 5.90 -22.33
N PRO A 16 -17.05 6.44 -22.49
CA PRO A 16 -16.53 6.73 -23.83
C PRO A 16 -16.49 5.47 -24.71
N SER A 17 -16.98 5.55 -25.94
CA SER A 17 -17.02 4.41 -26.89
C SER A 17 -15.65 3.75 -27.07
N LYS A 18 -14.57 4.55 -27.05
CA LYS A 18 -13.18 4.08 -27.12
C LYS A 18 -12.82 3.12 -25.97
N THR A 19 -13.36 3.35 -24.77
CA THR A 19 -13.15 2.48 -23.60
C THR A 19 -13.83 1.13 -23.81
N LEU A 20 -15.06 1.11 -24.32
CA LEU A 20 -15.78 -0.13 -24.64
C LEU A 20 -15.07 -0.92 -25.74
N TYR A 21 -14.63 -0.27 -26.82
CA TYR A 21 -13.83 -0.96 -27.86
C TYR A 21 -12.54 -1.56 -27.27
N ARG A 22 -11.82 -0.82 -26.43
CA ARG A 22 -10.62 -1.34 -25.75
C ARG A 22 -10.95 -2.57 -24.90
N TRP A 23 -12.03 -2.54 -24.14
CA TRP A 23 -12.47 -3.69 -23.32
C TRP A 23 -12.85 -4.89 -24.17
N ILE A 24 -13.63 -4.70 -25.24
CA ILE A 24 -14.01 -5.79 -26.17
C ILE A 24 -12.76 -6.41 -26.80
N THR A 25 -11.84 -5.60 -27.29
CA THR A 25 -10.59 -6.07 -27.90
C THR A 25 -9.72 -6.83 -26.89
N ASN A 26 -9.57 -6.29 -25.67
CA ASN A 26 -8.81 -6.96 -24.61
C ASN A 26 -9.43 -8.30 -24.20
N TYR A 27 -10.76 -8.32 -24.04
CA TYR A 27 -11.50 -9.53 -23.67
C TYR A 27 -11.35 -10.64 -24.72
N ARG A 28 -11.41 -10.28 -26.01
CA ARG A 28 -11.18 -11.23 -27.11
C ARG A 28 -9.77 -11.82 -27.10
N MET A 29 -8.76 -11.04 -26.72
CA MET A 29 -7.36 -11.49 -26.74
C MET A 29 -6.95 -12.28 -25.49
N PHE A 30 -7.44 -11.90 -24.32
CA PHE A 30 -6.90 -12.35 -23.03
C PHE A 30 -7.98 -12.87 -22.07
N GLY A 31 -9.24 -12.93 -22.50
CA GLY A 31 -10.38 -13.36 -21.69
C GLY A 31 -10.69 -12.41 -20.52
N GLU A 32 -11.35 -12.96 -19.50
CA GLU A 32 -11.82 -12.23 -18.31
C GLU A 32 -10.69 -11.52 -17.55
N ASN A 33 -9.49 -12.13 -17.49
CA ASN A 33 -8.32 -11.61 -16.77
C ASN A 33 -7.86 -10.23 -17.26
N SER A 34 -8.29 -9.79 -18.44
CA SER A 34 -7.95 -8.48 -19.00
C SER A 34 -8.84 -7.33 -18.54
N LEU A 35 -10.02 -7.67 -18.03
CA LEU A 35 -10.97 -6.70 -17.48
C LEU A 35 -10.72 -6.44 -15.99
N GLU A 36 -9.82 -7.21 -15.37
CA GLU A 36 -9.38 -6.96 -14.01
C GLU A 36 -8.77 -5.54 -13.87
N ASN A 37 -9.14 -4.86 -12.79
CA ASN A 37 -8.61 -3.54 -12.47
C ASN A 37 -7.17 -3.65 -11.96
N LYS A 38 -6.22 -3.70 -12.89
CA LYS A 38 -4.78 -3.67 -12.59
C LYS A 38 -4.41 -2.28 -12.11
N ARG A 39 -4.18 -2.14 -10.79
CA ARG A 39 -3.71 -0.88 -10.21
C ARG A 39 -2.39 -0.48 -10.86
N PRO A 40 -2.28 0.72 -11.45
CA PRO A 40 -1.03 1.18 -12.04
C PRO A 40 0.03 1.33 -10.93
N GLY A 41 1.26 0.93 -11.22
CA GLY A 41 2.39 1.08 -10.29
C GLY A 41 3.42 -0.04 -10.39
N THR A 42 4.56 0.16 -9.72
CA THR A 42 5.63 -0.84 -9.64
C THR A 42 5.17 -2.01 -8.76
N LYS A 43 5.39 -3.25 -9.24
CA LYS A 43 5.16 -4.46 -8.46
C LYS A 43 5.96 -4.42 -7.15
N PRO A 44 5.43 -4.96 -6.05
CA PRO A 44 6.17 -5.01 -4.80
C PRO A 44 7.46 -5.82 -4.98
N MET A 45 8.61 -5.19 -4.71
CA MET A 45 9.90 -5.88 -4.71
C MET A 45 9.96 -6.89 -3.57
N ARG A 46 10.46 -8.10 -3.86
CA ARG A 46 10.71 -9.12 -2.84
C ARG A 46 11.74 -8.60 -1.83
N ILE A 47 11.43 -8.75 -0.55
CA ILE A 47 12.34 -8.42 0.54
C ILE A 47 13.18 -9.67 0.84
N ASN A 48 14.45 -9.48 1.19
CA ASN A 48 15.32 -10.59 1.59
C ASN A 48 14.79 -11.22 2.89
N GLU A 49 14.55 -12.52 2.88
CA GLU A 49 13.98 -13.28 4.00
C GLU A 49 14.85 -13.21 5.26
N LYS A 50 16.18 -13.26 5.12
CA LYS A 50 17.09 -13.14 6.26
C LYS A 50 16.99 -11.77 6.93
N PHE A 51 16.84 -10.73 6.12
CA PHE A 51 16.66 -9.36 6.63
C PHE A 51 15.30 -9.20 7.32
N GLU A 52 14.27 -9.84 6.79
CA GLU A 52 12.94 -9.86 7.40
C GLU A 52 12.97 -10.49 8.80
N VAL A 53 13.63 -11.63 8.96
CA VAL A 53 13.82 -12.29 10.27
C VAL A 53 14.57 -11.38 11.24
N LEU A 54 15.70 -10.79 10.83
CA LEU A 54 16.47 -9.86 11.65
C LEU A 54 15.62 -8.69 12.17
N VAL A 55 14.80 -8.10 11.30
CA VAL A 55 13.92 -6.97 11.66
C VAL A 55 12.86 -7.41 12.67
N LEU A 56 12.30 -8.61 12.51
CA LEU A 56 11.30 -9.16 13.44
C LEU A 56 11.90 -9.45 14.82
N GLU A 57 13.10 -10.02 14.87
CA GLU A 57 13.82 -10.27 16.13
C GLU A 57 14.10 -8.96 16.88
N LYS A 58 14.72 -7.98 16.22
CA LYS A 58 15.01 -6.67 16.81
C LYS A 58 13.74 -5.92 17.23
N TRP A 59 12.65 -6.07 16.49
CA TRP A 59 11.36 -5.50 16.88
C TRP A 59 10.80 -6.20 18.12
N LYS A 60 10.91 -7.52 18.23
CA LYS A 60 10.44 -8.28 19.39
C LYS A 60 11.19 -7.87 20.67
N GLU A 61 12.49 -7.59 20.57
CA GLU A 61 13.33 -7.14 21.69
C GLU A 61 12.92 -5.76 22.22
N ARG A 62 12.77 -4.77 21.34
CA ARG A 62 12.66 -3.34 21.75
C ARG A 62 11.34 -2.66 21.39
N LYS A 63 10.53 -3.24 20.51
CA LYS A 63 9.26 -2.69 19.98
C LYS A 63 9.35 -1.24 19.50
N ARG A 64 10.39 -0.94 18.71
CA ARG A 64 10.69 0.42 18.21
C ARG A 64 9.99 0.74 16.89
N SER A 65 9.85 2.05 16.61
CA SER A 65 9.35 2.52 15.32
C SER A 65 10.34 2.18 14.20
N SER A 66 9.84 2.09 12.97
CA SER A 66 10.68 1.78 11.80
C SER A 66 11.86 2.75 11.64
N HIS A 67 11.66 4.03 11.98
CA HIS A 67 12.72 5.04 11.93
C HIS A 67 13.78 4.82 13.02
N LYS A 68 13.40 4.46 14.24
CA LYS A 68 14.36 4.18 15.32
C LYS A 68 15.13 2.89 15.06
N LEU A 69 14.45 1.85 14.58
CA LEU A 69 15.10 0.61 14.19
C LEU A 69 16.07 0.81 13.02
N TRP A 70 15.72 1.68 12.06
CA TRP A 70 16.63 2.07 10.98
C TRP A 70 17.91 2.72 11.51
N ILE A 71 17.82 3.63 12.48
CA ILE A 71 18.99 4.25 13.11
C ILE A 71 19.86 3.19 13.80
N ASP A 72 19.25 2.28 14.56
CA ASP A 72 19.96 1.17 15.22
C ASP A 72 20.72 0.32 14.20
N LEU A 73 20.06 -0.11 13.13
CA LEU A 73 20.67 -0.92 12.06
C LEU A 73 21.77 -0.14 11.33
N LYS A 74 21.60 1.17 11.12
CA LYS A 74 22.62 2.02 10.51
C LYS A 74 23.86 2.14 11.40
N MET A 75 23.68 2.25 12.72
CA MET A 75 24.79 2.25 13.68
C MET A 75 25.51 0.90 13.75
N GLU A 76 24.79 -0.21 13.54
CA GLU A 76 25.35 -1.56 13.41
C GLU A 76 26.06 -1.80 12.05
N GLY A 77 25.98 -0.84 11.11
CA GLY A 77 26.65 -0.90 9.81
C GLY A 77 25.79 -1.39 8.65
N TYR A 78 24.49 -1.63 8.85
CA TYR A 78 23.58 -2.04 7.77
C TYR A 78 23.16 -0.86 6.88
N GLY A 79 23.39 -0.97 5.57
CA GLY A 79 23.00 0.00 4.55
C GLY A 79 21.54 -0.13 4.07
N VAL A 80 20.58 -0.24 4.99
CA VAL A 80 19.17 -0.49 4.65
C VAL A 80 18.32 0.79 4.66
N SER A 81 17.31 0.83 3.80
CA SER A 81 16.37 1.96 3.77
C SER A 81 15.29 1.80 4.85
N GLN A 82 14.91 2.89 5.52
CA GLN A 82 13.77 2.90 6.45
C GLN A 82 12.49 2.35 5.77
N ARG A 83 12.30 2.65 4.48
CA ARG A 83 11.13 2.20 3.72
C ARG A 83 11.04 0.68 3.62
N GLN A 84 12.16 -0.04 3.53
CA GLN A 84 12.16 -1.51 3.55
C GLN A 84 11.67 -2.04 4.90
N ILE A 85 12.12 -1.45 6.00
CA ILE A 85 11.66 -1.80 7.35
C ILE A 85 10.16 -1.53 7.49
N GLN A 86 9.69 -0.38 7.00
CA GLN A 86 8.26 -0.05 7.04
C GLN A 86 7.40 -1.04 6.24
N LYS A 87 7.89 -1.53 5.09
CA LYS A 87 7.19 -2.58 4.33
C LYS A 87 7.08 -3.89 5.12
N ILE A 88 8.13 -4.26 5.85
CA ILE A 88 8.11 -5.44 6.74
C ILE A 88 7.05 -5.24 7.84
N TYR A 89 7.00 -4.06 8.45
CA TYR A 89 6.00 -3.75 9.49
C TYR A 89 4.58 -3.84 8.94
N GLN A 90 4.34 -3.30 7.74
CA GLN A 90 3.03 -3.38 7.09
C GLN A 90 2.64 -4.83 6.75
N LYS A 91 3.60 -5.63 6.26
CA LYS A 91 3.40 -7.05 5.95
C LYS A 91 2.99 -7.87 7.18
N HIS A 92 3.56 -7.56 8.36
CA HIS A 92 3.34 -8.29 9.62
C HIS A 92 2.36 -7.60 10.58
N GLY A 93 1.73 -6.49 10.20
CA GLY A 93 0.83 -5.75 11.08
C GLY A 93 1.50 -5.15 12.32
N LEU A 94 2.80 -4.86 12.28
CA LEU A 94 3.54 -4.33 13.42
C LEU A 94 3.20 -2.85 13.64
N THR A 95 2.29 -2.60 14.58
CA THR A 95 1.92 -1.25 14.99
C THR A 95 2.48 -0.93 16.37
N MET A 96 2.95 0.30 16.56
CA MET A 96 3.21 0.82 17.89
C MET A 96 1.94 1.37 18.51
N ASN A 97 1.80 1.21 19.83
CA ASN A 97 0.75 1.89 20.59
C ASN A 97 0.93 3.41 20.40
N LYS A 98 -0.05 4.06 19.77
CA LYS A 98 -0.11 5.51 19.71
C LYS A 98 -0.42 6.00 21.13
N ARG A 99 0.40 6.89 21.69
CA ARG A 99 -0.02 7.64 22.89
C ARG A 99 -1.30 8.40 22.52
N SER A 100 -2.29 8.36 23.42
CA SER A 100 -3.41 9.29 23.34
C SER A 100 -2.85 10.73 23.35
N ARG A 101 -3.42 11.59 22.50
CA ARG A 101 -3.05 13.01 22.49
C ARG A 101 -3.35 13.57 23.89
N PRO A 102 -2.38 14.21 24.57
CA PRO A 102 -2.67 14.85 25.85
C PRO A 102 -3.79 15.87 25.66
N SER A 103 -4.75 15.88 26.59
CA SER A 103 -5.85 16.85 26.57
C SER A 103 -5.30 18.28 26.65
N GLN A 104 -6.04 19.24 26.09
CA GLN A 104 -5.67 20.64 26.20
C GLN A 104 -5.58 21.05 27.68
N ILE A 105 -4.43 21.59 28.08
CA ILE A 105 -4.23 22.15 29.42
C ILE A 105 -5.15 23.37 29.52
N LYS A 106 -6.10 23.36 30.46
CA LYS A 106 -6.94 24.51 30.75
C LYS A 106 -6.16 25.46 31.65
N PHE A 107 -5.79 26.63 31.14
CA PHE A 107 -5.23 27.70 31.98
C PHE A 107 -6.37 28.33 32.78
N VAL A 108 -6.29 28.28 34.11
CA VAL A 108 -7.18 29.04 35.00
C VAL A 108 -6.56 30.42 35.17
N LYS A 109 -7.34 31.47 34.86
CA LYS A 109 -6.98 32.86 35.15
C LYS A 109 -7.49 33.16 36.55
N TYR A 110 -6.61 33.56 37.47
CA TYR A 110 -7.03 34.10 38.76
C TYR A 110 -7.29 35.61 38.55
N GLU A 111 -8.47 36.07 38.97
CA GLU A 111 -8.84 37.49 39.05
C GLU A 111 -8.30 38.12 40.33
#